data_AF-A0A8T6LGY2-F1
#
_entry.id   AF-A0A8T6LGY2-F1
#
_cell.length_a   1.000
_cell.length_b   1.000
_cell.length_c   1.000
_cell.angle_alpha   90.00
_cell.angle_beta   90.00
_cell.angle_gamma   90.00
#
_symmetry.space_group_name_H-M   'P 1'
#
loop_
_entity.id
_entity.type
_entity.pdbx_description
1 polymer ?
#
loop_
_entity_poly.entity_id
_entity_poly.type
_entity_poly.pdbx_seq_one_letter_code
_entity_poly.pdbx_strand_id
1 'polypeptide(L)'
;MIRVNLTTFLDIVRAAGTPKLTAVRRLKQRGKYNPAHDFWLPLRRAIVEAHQREDVGLLDQLLPKITDQKKLSNYPDRIQAYKTWWGKRDYKWFQPPDAEWRYGQVLVRVSPELGLKDDSGRIVVKLYFKKDRLSKLRADVILHLLDTTVTPAGKNARVGILDVPRSKLIQSTVEKPGLEAALRAEAAYIATAWDEM
;
A
#
# COMPACT_ATOMS: atom_id res chain seq x y z
N MET A 1 8.12 -20.81 2.29
CA MET A 1 7.82 -19.40 2.63
C MET A 1 6.49 -18.98 2.03
N ILE A 2 5.54 -18.65 2.89
CA ILE A 2 4.17 -18.22 2.59
C ILE A 2 4.21 -16.73 2.19
N ARG A 3 3.82 -16.44 0.95
CA ARG A 3 3.81 -15.06 0.42
C ARG A 3 2.42 -14.45 0.59
N VAL A 4 2.35 -13.38 1.36
CA VAL A 4 1.11 -12.65 1.67
C VAL A 4 1.21 -11.26 1.08
N ASN A 5 0.17 -10.82 0.37
CA ASN A 5 0.11 -9.41 -0.04
C ASN A 5 -0.40 -8.55 1.12
N LEU A 6 -0.04 -7.27 1.14
CA LEU A 6 -0.41 -6.35 2.22
C LEU A 6 -1.92 -6.30 2.49
N THR A 7 -2.76 -6.34 1.46
CA THR A 7 -4.23 -6.28 1.65
C THR A 7 -4.75 -7.51 2.40
N THR A 8 -4.33 -8.72 1.99
CA THR A 8 -4.72 -9.96 2.65
C THR A 8 -4.18 -10.02 4.07
N PHE A 9 -2.94 -9.57 4.30
CA PHE A 9 -2.38 -9.50 5.63
C PHE A 9 -3.18 -8.58 6.56
N LEU A 10 -3.54 -7.38 6.11
CA LEU A 10 -4.39 -6.45 6.86
C LEU A 10 -5.78 -7.00 7.15
N ASP A 11 -6.33 -7.81 6.24
CA ASP A 11 -7.63 -8.46 6.46
C ASP A 11 -7.54 -9.56 7.52
N ILE A 12 -6.42 -10.30 7.58
CA ILE A 12 -6.14 -11.30 8.64
C ILE A 12 -5.96 -10.62 9.99
N VAL A 13 -5.10 -9.58 10.07
CA VAL A 13 -4.82 -8.83 11.31
C VAL A 13 -6.11 -8.24 11.90
N ARG A 14 -7.05 -7.81 11.05
CA ARG A 14 -8.34 -7.24 11.49
C ARG A 14 -9.36 -8.30 11.90
N ALA A 15 -9.27 -9.51 11.36
CA ALA A 15 -10.25 -10.56 11.62
C ALA A 15 -10.03 -11.19 13.01
N ALA A 16 -11.07 -11.84 13.54
CA ALA A 16 -11.00 -12.65 14.75
C ALA A 16 -11.79 -13.95 14.54
N GLY A 17 -11.42 -15.02 15.27
CA GLY A 17 -12.08 -16.33 15.19
C GLY A 17 -12.09 -16.96 13.79
N THR A 18 -13.18 -17.65 13.44
CA THR A 18 -13.36 -18.38 12.17
C THR A 18 -13.13 -17.53 10.90
N PRO A 19 -13.54 -16.25 10.83
CA PRO A 19 -13.17 -15.36 9.72
C PRO A 19 -11.66 -15.27 9.46
N LYS A 20 -10.84 -15.27 10.52
CA LYS A 20 -9.37 -15.20 10.39
C LYS A 20 -8.83 -16.47 9.73
N LEU A 21 -9.27 -17.64 10.19
CA LEU A 21 -8.94 -18.93 9.57
C LEU A 21 -9.38 -19.00 8.10
N THR A 22 -10.57 -18.48 7.80
CA THR A 22 -11.11 -18.42 6.44
C THR A 22 -10.25 -17.55 5.51
N ALA A 23 -9.72 -16.43 6.01
CA ALA A 23 -8.82 -15.58 5.25
C ALA A 23 -7.49 -16.30 4.90
N VAL A 24 -6.95 -17.12 5.81
CA VAL A 24 -5.78 -17.97 5.55
C VAL A 24 -6.11 -19.07 4.53
N ARG A 25 -7.26 -19.75 4.63
CA ARG A 25 -7.71 -20.73 3.62
C ARG A 25 -7.78 -20.11 2.22
N ARG A 26 -8.39 -18.93 2.12
CA ARG A 26 -8.49 -18.19 0.84
C ARG A 26 -7.12 -17.79 0.30
N LEU A 27 -6.19 -17.42 1.18
CA LEU A 27 -4.81 -17.15 0.78
C LEU A 27 -4.13 -18.41 0.21
N LYS A 28 -4.30 -19.58 0.84
CA LYS A 28 -3.72 -20.86 0.39
C LYS A 28 -4.30 -21.35 -0.94
N GLN A 29 -5.61 -21.19 -1.11
CA GLN A 29 -6.33 -21.54 -2.33
C GLN A 29 -6.13 -20.53 -3.46
N ARG A 30 -5.46 -19.41 -3.19
CA ARG A 30 -5.19 -18.39 -4.21
C ARG A 30 -4.20 -18.97 -5.21
N GLY A 31 -4.70 -19.33 -6.39
CA GLY A 31 -3.87 -19.74 -7.52
C GLY A 31 -2.88 -18.65 -7.96
N LYS A 32 -2.23 -18.85 -9.12
CA LYS A 32 -1.24 -17.88 -9.65
C LYS A 32 -1.85 -16.47 -9.71
N TYR A 33 -1.09 -15.48 -9.21
CA TYR A 33 -1.48 -14.08 -9.26
C TYR A 33 -1.78 -13.66 -10.71
N ASN A 34 -2.99 -13.16 -10.95
CA ASN A 34 -3.36 -12.59 -12.24
C ASN A 34 -3.43 -11.05 -12.11
N PRO A 35 -2.46 -10.31 -12.68
CA PRO A 35 -2.42 -8.84 -12.66
C PRO A 35 -3.67 -8.19 -13.27
N ALA A 36 -4.41 -8.90 -14.14
CA ALA A 36 -5.65 -8.40 -14.76
C ALA A 36 -6.73 -8.02 -13.73
N HIS A 37 -6.64 -8.55 -12.49
CA HIS A 37 -7.58 -8.23 -11.41
C HIS A 37 -7.16 -7.03 -10.54
N ASP A 38 -5.98 -6.42 -10.75
CA ASP A 38 -5.64 -5.19 -10.03
C ASP A 38 -6.33 -3.99 -10.68
N PHE A 39 -7.54 -3.72 -10.18
CA PHE A 39 -8.40 -2.64 -10.62
C PHE A 39 -7.70 -1.27 -10.64
N TRP A 40 -6.72 -1.02 -9.78
CA TRP A 40 -6.06 0.30 -9.65
C TRP A 40 -4.69 0.36 -10.32
N LEU A 41 -4.18 -0.75 -10.88
CA LEU A 41 -2.83 -0.80 -11.45
C LEU A 41 -2.59 0.24 -12.56
N PRO A 42 -3.50 0.45 -13.55
CA PRO A 42 -3.31 1.50 -14.56
C PRO A 42 -3.15 2.90 -13.95
N LEU A 43 -4.01 3.26 -12.99
CA LEU A 43 -3.94 4.56 -12.31
C LEU A 43 -2.65 4.70 -11.49
N ARG A 44 -2.26 3.65 -10.76
CA ARG A 44 -1.00 3.64 -10.01
C ARG A 44 0.20 3.88 -10.91
N ARG A 45 0.26 3.24 -12.08
CA ARG A 45 1.34 3.42 -13.05
C ARG A 45 1.37 4.82 -13.64
N ALA A 46 0.20 5.37 -14.01
CA ALA A 46 0.09 6.75 -14.49
C ALA A 46 0.57 7.76 -13.44
N ILE A 47 0.26 7.53 -12.17
CA ILE A 47 0.75 8.34 -11.04
C ILE A 47 2.28 8.31 -10.91
N VAL A 48 2.89 7.13 -11.03
CA VAL A 48 4.35 7.00 -11.00
C VAL A 48 4.98 7.70 -12.21
N GLU A 49 4.45 7.49 -13.40
CA GLU A 49 4.94 8.12 -14.63
C GLU A 49 4.83 9.65 -14.57
N ALA A 50 3.70 10.18 -14.09
CA ALA A 50 3.52 11.61 -13.88
C ALA A 50 4.64 12.19 -13.00
N HIS A 51 5.01 11.51 -11.91
CA HIS A 51 6.09 11.96 -11.03
C HIS A 51 7.47 11.86 -11.67
N GLN A 52 7.73 10.79 -12.42
CA GLN A 52 8.99 10.62 -13.16
C GLN A 52 9.21 11.72 -14.20
N ARG A 53 8.13 12.24 -14.79
CA ARG A 53 8.17 13.32 -15.78
C ARG A 53 7.89 14.71 -15.21
N GLU A 54 7.66 14.81 -13.91
CA GLU A 54 7.26 16.04 -13.22
C GLU A 54 6.04 16.74 -13.86
N ASP A 55 5.12 15.96 -14.43
CA ASP A 55 3.93 16.46 -15.13
C ASP A 55 2.67 15.74 -14.64
N VAL A 56 1.93 16.42 -13.77
CA VAL A 56 0.65 15.96 -13.23
C VAL A 56 -0.46 15.91 -14.30
N GLY A 57 -0.35 16.66 -15.39
CA GLY A 57 -1.29 16.69 -16.51
C GLY A 57 -1.37 15.36 -17.26
N LEU A 58 -0.31 14.54 -17.19
CA LEU A 58 -0.28 13.19 -17.79
C LEU A 58 -1.38 12.27 -17.26
N LEU A 59 -1.91 12.53 -16.07
CA LEU A 59 -3.01 11.75 -15.51
C LEU A 59 -4.29 11.86 -16.33
N ASP A 60 -4.53 12.99 -16.99
CA ASP A 60 -5.72 13.20 -17.82
C ASP A 60 -5.68 12.32 -19.08
N GLN A 61 -4.47 11.94 -19.51
CA GLN A 61 -4.27 11.04 -20.66
C GLN A 61 -4.58 9.57 -20.35
N LEU A 62 -4.85 9.23 -19.09
CA LEU A 62 -5.20 7.86 -18.71
C LEU A 62 -6.61 7.48 -19.17
N LEU A 63 -7.60 8.36 -18.94
CA LEU A 63 -9.02 8.04 -19.15
C LEU A 63 -9.34 7.61 -20.59
N PRO A 64 -8.81 8.27 -21.65
CA PRO A 64 -9.05 7.83 -23.03
C PRO A 64 -8.54 6.41 -23.35
N LYS A 65 -7.60 5.88 -22.54
CA LYS A 65 -6.99 4.55 -22.72
C LYS A 65 -7.74 3.45 -21.95
N ILE A 66 -8.79 3.80 -21.18
CA ILE A 66 -9.55 2.86 -20.34
C ILE A 66 -10.86 2.50 -21.03
N THR A 67 -11.10 1.20 -21.23
CA THR A 67 -12.36 0.67 -21.79
C THR A 67 -13.29 0.08 -20.74
N ASP A 68 -12.76 -0.28 -19.56
CA ASP A 68 -13.53 -0.87 -18.47
C ASP A 68 -14.45 0.18 -17.80
N GLN A 69 -15.76 -0.08 -17.84
CA GLN A 69 -16.79 0.83 -17.31
C GLN A 69 -16.69 1.08 -15.80
N LYS A 70 -16.24 0.09 -15.02
CA LYS A 70 -16.03 0.28 -13.58
C LYS A 70 -14.86 1.21 -13.32
N LYS A 71 -13.76 1.11 -14.09
CA LYS A 71 -12.64 2.04 -14.00
C LYS A 71 -13.05 3.44 -14.44
N LEU A 72 -13.77 3.60 -15.56
CA LEU A 72 -14.28 4.89 -16.04
C LEU A 72 -15.16 5.60 -15.01
N SER A 73 -15.97 4.86 -14.25
CA SER A 73 -16.82 5.44 -13.19
C SER A 73 -16.09 5.76 -11.88
N ASN A 74 -14.87 5.26 -11.65
CA ASN A 74 -14.15 5.45 -10.39
C ASN A 74 -12.85 6.25 -10.52
N TYR A 75 -12.19 6.22 -11.68
CA TYR A 75 -10.90 6.88 -11.91
C TYR A 75 -10.98 8.40 -11.93
N PRO A 76 -11.99 9.04 -12.57
CA PRO A 76 -12.05 10.51 -12.63
C PRO A 76 -11.96 11.18 -11.25
N ASP A 77 -12.76 10.72 -10.29
CA ASP A 77 -12.73 11.22 -8.91
C ASP A 77 -11.35 11.04 -8.26
N ARG A 78 -10.67 9.93 -8.55
CA ARG A 78 -9.34 9.64 -7.97
C ARG A 78 -8.24 10.47 -8.61
N ILE A 79 -8.30 10.67 -9.92
CA ILE A 79 -7.39 11.55 -10.63
C ILE A 79 -7.55 12.96 -10.08
N GLN A 80 -8.78 13.47 -9.99
CA GLN A 80 -9.02 14.82 -9.49
C GLN A 80 -8.56 15.01 -8.04
N ALA A 81 -8.87 14.06 -7.15
CA ALA A 81 -8.43 14.12 -5.77
C ALA A 81 -6.89 14.02 -5.64
N TYR A 82 -6.25 13.21 -6.49
CA TYR A 82 -4.80 13.12 -6.54
C TYR A 82 -4.16 14.42 -7.06
N LYS A 83 -4.68 15.01 -8.15
CA LYS A 83 -4.24 16.32 -8.68
C LYS A 83 -4.36 17.41 -7.62
N THR A 84 -5.44 17.40 -6.84
CA THR A 84 -5.66 18.33 -5.72
C THR A 84 -4.60 18.16 -4.63
N TRP A 85 -4.26 16.91 -4.29
CA TRP A 85 -3.17 16.63 -3.35
C TRP A 85 -1.79 17.00 -3.91
N TRP A 86 -1.53 16.82 -5.20
CA TRP A 86 -0.27 17.26 -5.78
C TRP A 86 -0.17 18.78 -5.71
N GLY A 87 -1.21 19.50 -6.15
CA GLY A 87 -1.29 20.95 -6.08
C GLY A 87 -0.06 21.61 -6.71
N LYS A 88 0.56 22.55 -5.98
CA LYS A 88 1.79 23.24 -6.38
C LYS A 88 3.04 22.68 -5.70
N ARG A 89 2.99 21.45 -5.20
CA ARG A 89 4.13 20.83 -4.49
C ARG A 89 5.20 20.44 -5.50
N ASP A 90 6.43 20.89 -5.27
CA ASP A 90 7.60 20.47 -6.02
C ASP A 90 8.22 19.24 -5.34
N TYR A 91 7.85 18.06 -5.83
CA TYR A 91 8.44 16.81 -5.39
C TYR A 91 9.39 16.29 -6.45
N LYS A 92 10.63 16.00 -6.06
CA LYS A 92 11.55 15.24 -6.90
C LYS A 92 11.31 13.75 -6.74
N TRP A 93 11.06 13.08 -7.85
CA TRP A 93 10.84 11.64 -7.84
C TRP A 93 12.13 10.88 -7.54
N PHE A 94 12.01 9.78 -6.79
CA PHE A 94 13.03 8.75 -6.71
C PHE A 94 12.38 7.37 -6.72
N GLN A 95 13.11 6.36 -7.19
CA GLN A 95 12.62 4.98 -7.17
C GLN A 95 12.45 4.50 -5.71
N PRO A 96 11.21 4.25 -5.23
CA PRO A 96 11.02 3.73 -3.89
C PRO A 96 11.65 2.33 -3.78
N PRO A 97 12.23 1.96 -2.63
CA PRO A 97 12.74 0.62 -2.42
C PRO A 97 11.60 -0.40 -2.43
N ASP A 98 11.86 -1.57 -2.99
CA ASP A 98 11.03 -2.73 -2.70
C ASP A 98 11.18 -3.10 -1.22
N ALA A 99 10.05 -3.38 -0.59
CA ALA A 99 9.96 -3.55 0.85
C ALA A 99 9.18 -4.82 1.18
N GLU A 100 9.83 -5.72 1.89
CA GLU A 100 9.28 -6.99 2.35
C GLU A 100 9.49 -7.12 3.85
N TRP A 101 8.40 -7.29 4.58
CA TRP A 101 8.47 -7.63 6.00
C TRP A 101 8.43 -9.14 6.15
N ARG A 102 9.30 -9.70 7.00
CA ARG A 102 9.51 -11.15 7.11
C ARG A 102 9.50 -11.55 8.57
N TYR A 103 8.75 -12.61 8.87
CA TYR A 103 8.79 -13.26 10.18
C TYR A 103 8.46 -14.76 10.04
N GLY A 104 9.36 -15.61 10.54
CA GLY A 104 9.24 -17.06 10.38
C GLY A 104 9.08 -17.46 8.91
N GLN A 105 8.02 -18.23 8.61
CA GLN A 105 7.70 -18.67 7.25
C GLN A 105 6.91 -17.64 6.44
N VAL A 106 6.52 -16.51 7.01
CA VAL A 106 5.64 -15.53 6.36
C VAL A 106 6.42 -14.34 5.82
N LEU A 107 6.15 -14.00 4.56
CA LEU A 107 6.66 -12.81 3.88
C LEU A 107 5.48 -11.94 3.47
N VAL A 108 5.47 -10.69 3.93
CA VAL A 108 4.48 -9.67 3.55
C VAL A 108 5.12 -8.65 2.62
N ARG A 109 4.64 -8.57 1.38
CA ARG A 109 5.10 -7.54 0.42
C ARG A 109 4.37 -6.23 0.68
N VAL A 110 5.12 -5.18 1.05
CA VAL A 110 4.61 -3.86 1.41
C VAL A 110 4.76 -2.86 0.26
N SER A 111 5.82 -3.00 -0.55
CA SER A 111 6.23 -2.19 -1.73
C SER A 111 5.47 -0.85 -1.89
N PRO A 112 6.03 0.28 -1.41
CA PRO A 112 5.47 1.60 -1.66
C PRO A 112 5.43 1.94 -3.15
N GLU A 113 4.49 2.80 -3.55
CA GLU A 113 4.31 3.19 -4.94
C GLU A 113 5.12 4.42 -5.33
N LEU A 114 5.36 5.34 -4.39
CA LEU A 114 6.05 6.60 -4.66
C LEU A 114 7.26 6.76 -3.74
N GLY A 115 8.35 7.25 -4.31
CA GLY A 115 9.43 7.90 -3.59
C GLY A 115 9.46 9.36 -4.00
N LEU A 116 9.31 10.27 -3.04
CA LEU A 116 9.27 11.71 -3.26
C LEU A 116 10.31 12.39 -2.37
N LYS A 117 10.96 13.43 -2.88
CA LYS A 117 11.90 14.25 -2.12
C LYS A 117 11.44 15.70 -2.15
N ASP A 118 11.34 16.30 -0.97
CA ASP A 118 11.07 17.71 -0.72
C ASP A 118 12.16 18.31 0.20
N ASP A 119 11.98 19.56 0.62
CA ASP A 119 12.89 20.24 1.56
C ASP A 119 12.98 19.53 2.93
N SER A 120 11.93 18.79 3.30
CA SER A 120 11.90 17.96 4.52
C SER A 120 12.51 16.57 4.32
N GLY A 121 13.19 16.34 3.19
CA GLY A 121 13.91 15.12 2.87
C GLY A 121 13.11 14.11 2.05
N ARG A 122 13.48 12.83 2.15
CA ARG A 122 12.82 11.74 1.42
C ARG A 122 11.57 11.28 2.14
N ILE A 123 10.52 11.00 1.38
CA ILE A 123 9.33 10.29 1.83
C ILE A 123 9.00 9.15 0.86
N VAL A 124 8.68 7.97 1.40
CA VAL A 124 8.05 6.88 0.64
C VAL A 124 6.56 6.83 0.94
N VAL A 125 5.75 6.67 -0.09
CA VAL A 125 4.30 6.79 0.03
C VAL A 125 3.62 5.55 -0.53
N LYS A 126 2.73 4.98 0.28
CA LYS A 126 1.76 3.97 -0.14
C LYS A 126 0.47 4.64 -0.60
N LEU A 127 -0.07 4.26 -1.75
CA LEU A 127 -1.32 4.81 -2.29
C LEU A 127 -2.54 4.01 -1.81
N TYR A 128 -3.54 4.70 -1.28
CA TYR A 128 -4.82 4.14 -0.87
C TYR A 128 -5.98 4.73 -1.69
N PHE A 129 -6.65 3.90 -2.48
CA PHE A 129 -7.69 4.34 -3.44
C PHE A 129 -9.13 4.00 -3.02
N LYS A 130 -9.36 3.25 -1.94
CA LYS A 130 -10.72 2.81 -1.57
C LYS A 130 -11.56 3.99 -1.06
N LYS A 131 -12.86 4.00 -1.38
CA LYS A 131 -13.82 5.03 -0.89
C LYS A 131 -13.91 5.01 0.65
N ASP A 132 -13.92 3.80 1.21
CA ASP A 132 -13.96 3.58 2.65
C ASP A 132 -12.87 4.38 3.36
N ARG A 133 -13.16 4.85 4.57
CA ARG A 133 -12.15 5.52 5.38
C ARG A 133 -11.07 4.51 5.77
N LEU A 134 -9.80 4.90 5.61
CA LEU A 134 -8.71 4.11 6.15
C LEU A 134 -8.82 4.11 7.69
N SER A 135 -9.13 2.95 8.25
CA SER A 135 -9.19 2.77 9.70
C SER A 135 -7.83 3.03 10.35
N LYS A 136 -7.83 3.55 11.58
CA LYS A 136 -6.59 3.79 12.36
C LYS A 136 -5.70 2.55 12.41
N LEU A 137 -6.23 1.38 12.78
CA LEU A 137 -5.48 0.12 12.80
C LEU A 137 -4.76 -0.19 11.49
N ARG A 138 -5.46 -0.12 10.34
CA ARG A 138 -4.83 -0.35 9.03
C ARG A 138 -3.75 0.66 8.71
N ALA A 139 -3.99 1.95 8.99
CA ALA A 139 -2.99 2.99 8.77
C ALA A 139 -1.74 2.70 9.60
N ASP A 140 -1.91 2.37 10.87
CA ASP A 140 -0.84 2.07 11.81
C ASP A 140 -0.01 0.87 11.35
N VAL A 141 -0.65 -0.23 10.96
CA VAL A 141 0.05 -1.42 10.47
C VAL A 141 0.82 -1.12 9.17
N ILE A 142 0.22 -0.41 8.21
CA ILE A 142 0.90 -0.08 6.95
C ILE A 142 2.11 0.83 7.22
N LEU A 143 1.95 1.87 8.04
CA LEU A 143 3.04 2.79 8.39
C LEU A 143 4.16 2.06 9.12
N HIS A 144 3.83 1.22 10.10
CA HIS A 144 4.82 0.42 10.83
C HIS A 144 5.58 -0.54 9.92
N LEU A 145 4.87 -1.26 9.05
CA LEU A 145 5.50 -2.17 8.10
C LEU A 145 6.39 -1.42 7.10
N LEU A 146 5.98 -0.25 6.62
CA LEU A 146 6.84 0.59 5.77
C LEU A 146 8.08 1.05 6.52
N ASP A 147 7.92 1.56 7.75
CA ASP A 147 9.03 2.11 8.53
C ASP A 147 10.07 1.04 8.85
N THR A 148 9.64 -0.11 9.35
CA THR A 148 10.52 -1.23 9.70
C THR A 148 11.21 -1.89 8.50
N THR A 149 10.71 -1.69 7.28
CA THR A 149 11.30 -2.31 6.08
C THR A 149 12.09 -1.33 5.21
N VAL A 150 11.69 -0.06 5.18
CA VAL A 150 12.30 0.98 4.34
C VAL A 150 13.42 1.71 5.07
N THR A 151 13.29 1.92 6.38
CA THR A 151 14.26 2.68 7.18
C THR A 151 15.61 1.94 7.31
N PRO A 152 15.66 0.61 7.58
CA PRO A 152 16.94 -0.13 7.65
C PRO A 152 17.72 -0.20 6.33
N ALA A 153 17.11 0.10 5.18
CA ALA A 153 17.79 0.18 3.89
C ALA A 153 18.69 1.43 3.74
N GLY A 154 19.01 2.13 4.84
CA GLY A 154 19.92 3.28 4.86
C GLY A 154 19.33 4.57 4.26
N LYS A 155 18.00 4.65 4.10
CA LYS A 155 17.37 5.74 3.33
C LYS A 155 16.78 6.88 4.16
N ASN A 156 16.72 6.77 5.49
CA ASN A 156 16.21 7.82 6.40
C ASN A 156 14.95 8.54 5.83
N ALA A 157 14.07 7.76 5.20
CA ALA A 157 12.93 8.28 4.48
C ALA A 157 11.73 8.23 5.41
N ARG A 158 11.03 9.36 5.53
CA ARG A 158 9.72 9.39 6.18
C ARG A 158 8.80 8.40 5.45
N VAL A 159 7.86 7.81 6.17
CA VAL A 159 6.85 6.93 5.56
C VAL A 159 5.48 7.60 5.61
N GLY A 160 4.68 7.37 4.57
CA GLY A 160 3.35 7.93 4.46
C GLY A 160 2.37 7.03 3.71
N ILE A 161 1.10 7.26 3.97
CA ILE A 161 -0.03 6.72 3.20
C ILE A 161 -0.78 7.90 2.62
N LEU A 162 -0.92 7.94 1.30
CA LEU A 162 -1.82 8.90 0.66
C LEU A 162 -3.22 8.29 0.56
N ASP A 163 -4.15 8.79 1.36
CA ASP A 163 -5.58 8.57 1.17
C ASP A 163 -6.03 9.44 0.00
N VAL A 164 -5.96 8.86 -1.20
CA VAL A 164 -6.22 9.54 -2.48
C VAL A 164 -7.62 10.15 -2.51
N PRO A 165 -8.72 9.43 -2.21
CA PRO A 165 -10.06 10.03 -2.22
C PRO A 165 -10.22 11.25 -1.31
N ARG A 166 -9.39 11.37 -0.27
CA ARG A 166 -9.44 12.49 0.69
C ARG A 166 -8.31 13.50 0.50
N SER A 167 -7.49 13.34 -0.55
CA SER A 167 -6.34 14.18 -0.83
C SER A 167 -5.42 14.40 0.38
N LYS A 168 -5.28 13.37 1.24
CA LYS A 168 -4.61 13.51 2.55
C LYS A 168 -3.45 12.54 2.70
N LEU A 169 -2.26 13.10 2.94
CA LEU A 169 -1.09 12.33 3.36
C LEU A 169 -1.17 12.08 4.87
N ILE A 170 -1.17 10.80 5.25
CA ILE A 170 -1.14 10.32 6.63
C ILE A 170 0.27 9.81 6.90
N GLN A 171 0.92 10.33 7.94
CA GLN A 171 2.27 9.94 8.31
C GLN A 171 2.30 9.37 9.72
N SER A 172 3.30 8.54 10.00
CA SER A 172 3.55 8.10 11.37
C SER A 172 4.01 9.32 12.18
N THR A 173 3.39 9.52 13.34
CA THR A 173 3.71 10.63 14.26
C THR A 173 4.19 10.14 15.61
N VAL A 174 3.94 8.86 15.94
CA VAL A 174 4.27 8.26 17.24
C VAL A 174 4.58 6.78 17.04
N GLU A 175 5.63 6.30 17.69
CA GLU A 175 5.90 4.86 17.80
C GLU A 175 4.73 4.14 18.48
N LYS A 176 4.49 2.88 18.10
CA LYS A 176 3.44 2.06 18.70
C LYS A 176 4.03 0.85 19.42
N PRO A 177 4.33 0.98 20.71
CA PRO A 177 4.86 -0.12 21.51
C PRO A 177 3.99 -1.38 21.35
N GLY A 178 4.62 -2.52 21.11
CA GLY A 178 3.95 -3.81 20.98
C GLY A 178 3.30 -4.11 19.62
N LEU A 179 3.20 -3.14 18.69
CA LEU A 179 2.63 -3.39 17.36
C LEU A 179 3.44 -4.44 16.59
N GLU A 180 4.77 -4.35 16.62
CA GLU A 180 5.65 -5.35 16.00
C GLU A 180 5.41 -6.75 16.58
N ALA A 181 5.29 -6.87 17.90
CA ALA A 181 5.03 -8.15 18.55
C ALA A 181 3.66 -8.73 18.13
N ALA A 182 2.63 -7.89 18.04
CA ALA A 182 1.32 -8.30 17.54
C ALA A 182 1.38 -8.79 16.09
N LEU A 183 2.09 -8.09 15.20
CA LEU A 183 2.25 -8.50 13.80
C LEU A 183 3.01 -9.82 13.65
N ARG A 184 4.03 -10.04 14.49
CA ARG A 184 4.75 -11.32 14.57
C ARG A 184 3.84 -12.46 15.03
N ALA A 185 2.98 -12.22 16.02
CA ALA A 185 1.98 -13.20 16.45
C ALA A 185 1.00 -13.55 15.31
N GLU A 186 0.57 -12.57 14.52
CA GLU A 186 -0.30 -12.81 13.35
C GLU A 186 0.42 -13.62 12.26
N ALA A 187 1.70 -13.37 12.03
CA ALA A 187 2.52 -14.17 11.12
C ALA A 187 2.71 -15.61 11.62
N ALA A 188 2.95 -15.81 12.91
CA ALA A 188 3.00 -17.15 13.52
C ALA A 188 1.66 -17.88 13.35
N TYR A 189 0.54 -17.20 13.61
CA TYR A 189 -0.80 -17.75 13.38
C TYR A 189 -1.00 -18.18 11.92
N ILE A 190 -0.60 -17.34 10.96
CA ILE A 190 -0.70 -17.68 9.53
C ILE A 190 0.09 -18.94 9.21
N ALA A 191 1.32 -19.07 9.72
CA ALA A 191 2.15 -20.24 9.48
C ALA A 191 1.51 -21.52 10.04
N THR A 192 1.09 -21.51 11.31
CA THR A 192 0.41 -22.66 11.93
C THR A 192 -0.87 -23.02 11.20
N ALA A 193 -1.74 -22.04 10.94
CA ALA A 193 -2.99 -22.29 10.23
C ALA A 193 -2.77 -22.79 8.80
N TRP A 194 -1.66 -22.42 8.16
CA TRP A 194 -1.33 -22.88 6.81
C TRP A 194 -0.94 -24.35 6.77
N ASP A 195 -0.21 -24.83 7.78
CA ASP A 195 0.29 -26.21 7.85
C ASP A 195 -0.82 -27.20 8.20
N GLU A 196 -1.82 -26.77 8.98
CA GLU A 196 -3.00 -27.56 9.36
C GLU A 196 -4.10 -27.65 8.27
N MET A 197 -3.87 -27.03 7.11
CA MET A 197 -4.83 -26.98 5.98
C MET A 197 -4.36 -27.81 4.79
#